data_AF-A0A8I0PC42-F1
#
_entry.id   AF-A0A8I0PC42-F1
#
_cell.length_a   1.000
_cell.length_b   1.000
_cell.length_c   1.000
_cell.angle_alpha   90.00
_cell.angle_beta   90.00
_cell.angle_gamma   90.00
#
_symmetry.space_group_name_H-M   'P 1'
#
loop_
_entity.id
_entity.type
_entity.pdbx_description
1 polymer ?
#
loop_
_entity_poly.entity_id
_entity_poly.type
_entity_poly.pdbx_seq_one_letter_code
_entity_poly.pdbx_strand_id
1 'polypeptide(L)'
;MRRTATAIAALAALLALGACGSGGTDTSKADTEPTASTPETSKNPYTIENCKAILEESYTEDSPRDLSSEPECAGFTNDEYQQAVKDVLAGHVDDILDDAATESYYDEGWESLDADGQQTTCELLKSDGPDAVGDLLDSLLDDPSLDGQEMAEYLLAEKC
;
A
#
# COMPACT_ATOMS: atom_id res chain seq x y z
N MET A 1 -19.13 8.61 -31.19
CA MET A 1 -17.74 8.11 -31.26
C MET A 1 -17.66 6.79 -30.50
N ARG A 2 -16.60 6.02 -30.73
CA ARG A 2 -16.50 4.57 -30.55
C ARG A 2 -16.77 4.10 -29.11
N ARG A 3 -17.46 2.96 -28.99
CA ARG A 3 -17.60 2.16 -27.76
C ARG A 3 -16.26 1.48 -27.50
N THR A 4 -15.59 1.82 -26.40
CA THR A 4 -14.43 1.09 -25.88
C THR A 4 -14.92 0.11 -24.83
N ALA A 5 -14.86 -1.18 -25.15
CA ALA A 5 -15.09 -2.28 -24.23
C ALA A 5 -13.80 -2.55 -23.46
N THR A 6 -13.83 -2.37 -22.15
CA THR A 6 -12.74 -2.76 -21.25
C THR A 6 -13.06 -4.17 -20.73
N ALA A 7 -12.24 -5.14 -21.11
CA ALA A 7 -12.35 -6.52 -20.63
C ALA A 7 -11.67 -6.61 -19.26
N ILE A 8 -12.46 -6.91 -18.22
CA ILE A 8 -11.97 -7.24 -16.88
C ILE A 8 -11.50 -8.70 -16.91
N ALA A 9 -10.19 -8.91 -16.83
CA ALA A 9 -9.62 -10.22 -16.62
C ALA A 9 -9.66 -10.54 -15.11
N ALA A 10 -10.64 -11.35 -14.71
CA ALA A 10 -10.70 -11.91 -13.37
C ALA A 10 -9.60 -12.99 -13.22
N LEU A 11 -8.59 -12.71 -12.39
CA LEU A 11 -7.60 -13.71 -11.98
C LEU A 11 -8.11 -14.36 -10.70
N ALA A 12 -8.75 -15.51 -10.87
CA ALA A 12 -9.23 -16.35 -9.79
C ALA A 12 -8.04 -16.98 -9.05
N ALA A 13 -8.01 -16.74 -7.73
CA ALA A 13 -7.10 -17.34 -6.79
C ALA A 13 -7.21 -18.88 -6.78
N LEU A 14 -6.06 -19.55 -6.90
CA LEU A 14 -5.88 -20.96 -6.54
C LEU A 14 -4.64 -21.07 -5.66
N LEU A 15 -4.82 -20.82 -4.37
CA LEU A 15 -3.90 -21.23 -3.32
C LEU A 15 -4.59 -22.32 -2.49
N ALA A 16 -4.42 -23.56 -2.94
CA ALA A 16 -4.70 -24.71 -2.10
C ALA A 16 -3.51 -24.94 -1.17
N LEU A 17 -3.73 -24.73 0.12
CA LEU A 17 -2.84 -25.18 1.20
C LEU A 17 -2.78 -26.72 1.21
N GLY A 18 -1.56 -27.24 1.31
CA GLY A 18 -1.28 -28.65 1.62
C GLY A 18 0.03 -28.76 2.38
N ALA A 19 -0.07 -28.94 3.69
CA ALA A 19 1.03 -29.01 4.65
C ALA A 19 1.71 -30.40 4.74
N CYS A 20 2.93 -30.41 5.29
CA CYS A 20 3.57 -31.46 6.12
C CYS A 20 3.89 -32.81 5.43
N GLY A 21 5.03 -33.49 5.60
CA GLY A 21 6.19 -33.36 6.47
C GLY A 21 6.99 -34.68 6.47
N SER A 22 8.25 -34.59 6.91
CA SER A 22 9.17 -35.67 7.39
C SER A 22 9.84 -36.66 6.42
N GLY A 23 11.19 -36.62 6.44
CA GLY A 23 12.00 -37.81 6.68
C GLY A 23 13.14 -38.07 5.69
N GLY A 24 14.39 -38.13 6.18
CA GLY A 24 15.47 -38.81 5.49
C GLY A 24 16.85 -38.18 5.63
N THR A 25 17.58 -38.58 6.67
CA THR A 25 19.03 -38.46 6.80
C THR A 25 19.72 -39.19 5.64
N ASP A 26 20.71 -38.59 4.97
CA ASP A 26 21.94 -39.32 4.68
C ASP A 26 23.12 -38.43 4.30
N THR A 27 24.25 -38.81 4.89
CA THR A 27 25.61 -38.29 4.75
C THR A 27 26.13 -38.27 3.31
N SER A 28 26.86 -37.21 2.95
CA SER A 28 28.13 -37.34 2.21
C SER A 28 28.97 -36.06 2.33
N LYS A 29 30.20 -36.26 2.84
CA LYS A 29 31.32 -35.33 2.72
C LYS A 29 31.61 -35.05 1.24
N ALA A 30 31.81 -33.79 0.90
CA ALA A 30 32.70 -33.39 -0.18
C ALA A 30 33.54 -32.21 0.33
N ASP A 31 34.83 -32.47 0.47
CA ASP A 31 35.86 -31.43 0.58
C ASP A 31 35.81 -30.57 -0.69
N THR A 32 35.42 -29.30 -0.52
CA THR A 32 35.63 -28.28 -1.55
C THR A 32 36.32 -27.10 -0.89
N GLU A 33 37.55 -26.87 -1.33
CA GLU A 33 38.35 -25.66 -1.13
C GLU A 33 37.50 -24.38 -1.04
N PRO A 34 37.79 -23.45 -0.13
CA PRO A 34 37.18 -22.13 -0.20
C PRO A 34 37.82 -21.40 -1.39
N THR A 35 37.17 -21.47 -2.55
CA THR A 35 37.31 -20.44 -3.57
C THR A 35 36.82 -19.16 -2.90
N ALA A 36 37.75 -18.26 -2.60
CA ALA A 36 37.44 -16.92 -2.17
C ALA A 36 36.47 -16.31 -3.19
N SER A 37 35.21 -16.14 -2.78
CA SER A 37 34.23 -15.39 -3.55
C SER A 37 34.80 -13.99 -3.72
N THR A 38 35.27 -13.70 -4.94
CA THR A 38 35.47 -12.33 -5.38
C THR A 38 34.18 -11.58 -5.07
N PRO A 39 34.21 -10.43 -4.38
CA PRO A 39 33.00 -9.64 -4.24
C PRO A 39 32.61 -9.25 -5.66
N GLU A 40 31.47 -9.75 -6.13
CA GLU A 40 30.82 -9.13 -7.27
C GLU A 40 30.48 -7.72 -6.79
N THR A 41 31.33 -6.76 -7.16
CA THR A 41 31.02 -5.36 -7.01
C THR A 41 29.75 -5.13 -7.79
N SER A 42 28.62 -5.08 -7.08
CA SER A 42 27.36 -4.64 -7.64
C SER A 42 27.65 -3.39 -8.45
N LYS A 43 27.39 -3.43 -9.75
CA LYS A 43 27.57 -2.26 -10.64
C LYS A 43 26.58 -1.15 -10.31
N ASN A 44 25.66 -1.39 -9.37
CA ASN A 44 24.75 -0.40 -8.86
C ASN A 44 25.49 0.51 -7.86
N PRO A 45 25.59 1.84 -8.12
CA PRO A 45 26.15 2.77 -7.13
C PRO A 45 25.27 2.93 -5.89
N TYR A 46 24.03 2.42 -5.93
CA TYR A 46 23.06 2.51 -4.85
C TYR A 46 23.08 1.28 -3.94
N THR A 47 22.85 1.53 -2.66
CA THR A 47 22.69 0.50 -1.63
C THR A 47 21.21 0.21 -1.39
N ILE A 48 20.91 -0.91 -0.71
CA ILE A 48 19.52 -1.25 -0.37
C ILE A 48 18.86 -0.17 0.50
N GLU A 49 19.65 0.53 1.31
CA GLU A 49 19.20 1.66 2.12
C GLU A 49 18.79 2.87 1.27
N ASN A 50 19.39 3.06 0.08
CA ASN A 50 18.94 4.09 -0.86
C ASN A 50 17.56 3.74 -1.43
N CYS A 51 17.32 2.46 -1.76
CA CYS A 51 16.01 2.01 -2.19
C CYS A 51 14.95 2.17 -1.10
N LYS A 52 15.28 1.80 0.15
CA LYS A 52 14.39 2.03 1.31
C LYS A 52 14.08 3.50 1.51
N ALA A 53 15.05 4.39 1.36
CA ALA A 53 14.83 5.82 1.54
C ALA A 53 13.81 6.40 0.55
N ILE A 54 13.85 5.99 -0.73
CA ILE A 54 12.85 6.47 -1.70
C ILE A 54 11.48 5.81 -1.52
N LEU A 55 11.44 4.58 -1.00
CA LEU A 55 10.19 3.92 -0.61
C LEU A 55 9.54 4.63 0.60
N GLU A 56 10.36 4.99 1.59
CA GLU A 56 9.94 5.76 2.77
C GLU A 56 9.44 7.15 2.40
N GLU A 57 10.15 7.85 1.50
CA GLU A 57 9.73 9.15 0.97
C GLU A 57 8.39 9.02 0.25
N SER A 58 8.24 8.01 -0.61
CA SER A 58 6.99 7.73 -1.31
C SER A 58 5.82 7.42 -0.38
N TYR A 59 6.07 6.76 0.75
CA TYR A 59 5.06 6.50 1.78
C TYR A 59 4.68 7.78 2.54
N THR A 60 5.69 8.55 2.99
CA THR A 60 5.50 9.81 3.74
C THR A 60 4.82 10.89 2.89
N GLU A 61 4.98 10.85 1.57
CA GLU A 61 4.27 11.71 0.62
C GLU A 61 2.84 11.23 0.30
N ASP A 62 2.33 10.22 1.02
CA ASP A 62 1.02 9.60 0.80
C ASP A 62 0.81 9.13 -0.65
N SER A 63 1.89 8.62 -1.26
CA SER A 63 1.88 8.15 -2.64
C SER A 63 2.63 6.82 -2.80
N PRO A 64 2.27 5.77 -2.04
CA PRO A 64 2.95 4.48 -2.12
C PRO A 64 2.80 3.89 -3.53
N ARG A 65 3.94 3.62 -4.18
CA ARG A 65 3.97 3.05 -5.54
C ARG A 65 5.11 2.07 -5.73
N ASP A 66 5.04 1.29 -6.81
CA ASP A 66 6.15 0.44 -7.22
C ASP A 66 7.32 1.30 -7.74
N LEU A 67 8.45 1.19 -7.05
CA LEU A 67 9.70 1.88 -7.35
C LEU A 67 10.78 0.92 -7.86
N SER A 68 10.44 -0.33 -8.15
CA SER A 68 11.43 -1.34 -8.61
C SER A 68 12.15 -0.96 -9.89
N SER A 69 11.61 -0.02 -10.68
CA SER A 69 12.27 0.53 -11.87
C SER A 69 13.15 1.76 -11.62
N GLU A 70 13.11 2.35 -10.43
CA GLU A 70 13.89 3.55 -10.10
C GLU A 70 15.37 3.23 -9.97
N PRO A 71 16.29 4.16 -10.33
CA PRO A 71 17.73 3.91 -10.29
C PRO A 71 18.22 3.33 -8.96
N GLU A 72 17.65 3.82 -7.85
CA GLU A 72 17.97 3.43 -6.49
C GLU A 72 17.56 1.98 -6.17
N CYS A 73 16.54 1.44 -6.85
CA CYS A 73 15.98 0.10 -6.60
C CYS A 73 16.21 -0.93 -7.73
N ALA A 74 16.42 -0.47 -8.97
CA ALA A 74 16.44 -1.30 -10.19
C ALA A 74 17.57 -2.32 -10.26
N GLY A 75 18.62 -2.16 -9.44
CA GLY A 75 19.73 -3.11 -9.37
C GLY A 75 19.50 -4.30 -8.43
N PHE A 76 18.39 -4.33 -7.69
CA PHE A 76 18.08 -5.41 -6.75
C PHE A 76 17.25 -6.52 -7.39
N THR A 77 17.40 -7.74 -6.88
CA THR A 77 16.50 -8.83 -7.22
C THR A 77 15.09 -8.54 -6.70
N ASN A 78 14.10 -9.26 -7.23
CA ASN A 78 12.72 -9.10 -6.77
C ASN A 78 12.58 -9.41 -5.26
N ASP A 79 13.29 -10.42 -4.76
CA ASP A 79 13.25 -10.79 -3.33
C ASP A 79 13.87 -9.71 -2.45
N GLU A 80 15.00 -9.12 -2.86
CA GLU A 80 15.64 -8.00 -2.14
C GLU A 80 14.76 -6.75 -2.13
N TYR A 81 14.14 -6.41 -3.27
CA TYR A 81 13.20 -5.29 -3.36
C TYR A 81 11.96 -5.52 -2.48
N GLN A 82 11.34 -6.70 -2.55
CA GLN A 82 10.20 -7.03 -1.69
C GLN A 82 10.56 -6.99 -0.21
N GLN A 83 11.76 -7.40 0.17
CA GLN A 83 12.20 -7.30 1.55
C GLN A 83 12.39 -5.84 1.97
N ALA A 84 12.93 -4.97 1.11
CA ALA A 84 13.00 -3.54 1.39
C ALA A 84 11.62 -2.89 1.57
N VAL A 85 10.65 -3.25 0.72
CA VAL A 85 9.25 -2.80 0.87
C VAL A 85 8.66 -3.28 2.20
N LYS A 86 8.85 -4.56 2.55
CA LYS A 86 8.38 -5.10 3.83
C LYS A 86 9.02 -4.40 5.03
N ASP A 87 10.31 -4.09 4.96
CA ASP A 87 11.01 -3.42 6.05
C ASP A 87 10.47 -1.99 6.26
N VAL A 88 10.18 -1.27 5.18
CA VAL A 88 9.54 0.06 5.24
C VAL A 88 8.13 -0.06 5.84
N LEU A 89 7.28 -0.92 5.26
CA LEU A 89 5.91 -1.10 5.75
C LEU A 89 5.86 -1.60 7.20
N ALA A 90 6.80 -2.44 7.63
CA ALA A 90 6.91 -2.90 9.01
C ALA A 90 7.15 -1.75 10.01
N GLY A 91 7.76 -0.65 9.57
CA GLY A 91 7.94 0.57 10.36
C GLY A 91 6.65 1.37 10.54
N HIS A 92 5.68 1.20 9.65
CA HIS A 92 4.42 1.96 9.58
C HIS A 92 3.18 1.10 9.84
N VAL A 93 3.34 -0.13 10.35
CA VAL A 93 2.19 -1.04 10.57
C VAL A 93 1.13 -0.42 11.47
N ASP A 94 1.55 0.25 12.53
CA ASP A 94 0.60 0.86 13.47
C ASP A 94 -0.16 2.00 12.79
N ASP A 95 0.53 2.89 12.06
CA ASP A 95 -0.08 3.98 11.29
C ASP A 95 -1.08 3.44 10.25
N ILE A 96 -0.69 2.41 9.47
CA ILE A 96 -1.59 1.75 8.51
C ILE A 96 -2.84 1.19 9.17
N LEU A 97 -2.71 0.63 10.38
CA LEU A 97 -3.85 0.06 11.11
C LEU A 97 -4.76 1.16 11.68
N ASP A 98 -4.18 2.27 12.13
CA ASP A 98 -4.92 3.42 12.62
C ASP A 98 -5.68 4.10 11.47
N ASP A 99 -5.05 4.31 10.32
CA ASP A 99 -5.69 4.84 9.11
C ASP A 99 -6.85 3.95 8.66
N ALA A 100 -6.64 2.63 8.59
CA ALA A 100 -7.69 1.68 8.22
C ALA A 100 -8.87 1.66 9.22
N ALA A 101 -8.60 1.88 10.52
CA ALA A 101 -9.65 2.00 11.51
C ALA A 101 -10.45 3.30 11.34
N THR A 102 -9.78 4.40 11.01
CA THR A 102 -10.37 5.70 10.71
C THR A 102 -11.25 5.63 9.45
N GLU A 103 -10.76 5.06 8.36
CA GLU A 103 -11.54 4.84 7.13
C GLU A 103 -12.78 3.97 7.40
N SER A 104 -12.66 2.94 8.25
CA SER A 104 -13.82 2.13 8.65
C SER A 104 -14.89 2.97 9.36
N TYR A 105 -14.50 3.96 10.15
CA TYR A 105 -15.45 4.89 10.77
C TYR A 105 -16.14 5.77 9.71
N TYR A 106 -15.39 6.26 8.72
CA TYR A 106 -15.94 7.04 7.61
C TYR A 106 -16.94 6.21 6.79
N ASP A 107 -16.65 4.93 6.57
CA ASP A 107 -17.53 3.98 5.90
C ASP A 107 -18.84 3.74 6.64
N GLU A 108 -18.77 3.55 7.96
CA GLU A 108 -19.97 3.43 8.79
C GLU A 108 -20.83 4.70 8.73
N GLY A 109 -20.20 5.88 8.76
CA GLY A 109 -20.88 7.16 8.56
C GLY A 109 -21.58 7.24 7.20
N TRP A 110 -20.87 6.86 6.14
CA TRP A 110 -21.40 6.84 4.77
C TRP A 110 -22.57 5.87 4.59
N GLU A 111 -22.46 4.65 5.12
CA GLU A 111 -23.50 3.61 5.04
C GLU A 111 -24.75 3.94 5.86
N SER A 112 -24.62 4.81 6.86
CA SER A 112 -25.77 5.29 7.66
C SER A 112 -26.68 6.25 6.88
N LEU A 113 -26.15 6.89 5.83
CA LEU A 113 -26.92 7.77 4.96
C LEU A 113 -27.82 6.96 4.02
N ASP A 114 -28.99 7.51 3.70
CA ASP A 114 -29.80 6.96 2.61
C ASP A 114 -29.24 7.39 1.23
N ALA A 115 -29.80 6.83 0.16
CA ALA A 115 -29.31 7.08 -1.20
C ALA A 115 -29.36 8.58 -1.59
N ASP A 116 -30.38 9.31 -1.13
CA ASP A 116 -30.51 10.74 -1.39
C ASP A 116 -29.46 11.54 -0.60
N GLY A 117 -29.19 11.14 0.64
CA GLY A 117 -28.11 11.69 1.48
C GLY A 117 -26.73 11.47 0.86
N GLN A 118 -26.42 10.24 0.45
CA GLN A 118 -25.18 9.90 -0.25
C GLN A 118 -25.01 10.72 -1.53
N GLN A 119 -26.05 10.80 -2.37
CA GLN A 119 -26.00 11.60 -3.59
C GLN A 119 -25.74 13.09 -3.29
N THR A 120 -26.44 13.65 -2.29
CA THR A 120 -26.28 15.05 -1.90
C THR A 120 -24.86 15.33 -1.41
N THR A 121 -24.28 14.45 -0.59
CA THR A 121 -22.91 14.57 -0.12
C THR A 121 -21.92 14.57 -1.29
N CYS A 122 -22.08 13.68 -2.26
CA CYS A 122 -21.21 13.67 -3.45
C CYS A 122 -21.36 14.91 -4.32
N GLU A 123 -22.58 15.43 -4.47
CA GLU A 123 -22.80 16.69 -5.20
C GLU A 123 -22.11 17.86 -4.52
N LEU A 124 -22.19 17.94 -3.18
CA LEU A 124 -21.49 18.95 -2.39
C LEU A 124 -19.97 18.82 -2.51
N LEU A 125 -19.41 17.62 -2.32
CA LEU A 125 -17.97 17.37 -2.44
C LEU A 125 -17.43 17.73 -3.83
N LYS A 126 -18.18 17.42 -4.90
CA LYS A 126 -17.79 17.74 -6.28
C LYS A 126 -17.96 19.22 -6.64
N SER A 127 -18.94 19.90 -6.05
CA SER A 127 -19.24 21.32 -6.32
C SER A 127 -18.35 22.25 -5.50
N ASP A 128 -18.30 22.01 -4.20
CA ASP A 128 -17.75 22.94 -3.21
C ASP A 128 -16.34 22.52 -2.78
N GLY A 129 -15.97 21.26 -3.02
CA GLY A 129 -14.64 20.72 -2.73
C GLY A 129 -14.54 20.07 -1.35
N PRO A 130 -13.52 19.22 -1.14
CA PRO A 130 -13.30 18.54 0.13
C PRO A 130 -13.02 19.51 1.27
N ASP A 131 -12.24 20.58 1.07
CA ASP A 131 -11.94 21.57 2.12
C ASP A 131 -13.21 22.17 2.75
N ALA A 132 -14.14 22.64 1.91
CA ALA A 132 -15.35 23.32 2.38
C ALA A 132 -16.33 22.36 3.06
N VAL A 133 -16.41 21.11 2.59
CA VAL A 133 -17.22 20.07 3.23
C VAL A 133 -16.55 19.57 4.51
N GLY A 134 -15.21 19.52 4.53
CA GLY A 134 -14.41 19.13 5.68
C GLY A 134 -14.61 20.06 6.88
N ASP A 135 -14.57 21.37 6.67
CA ASP A 135 -14.89 22.37 7.71
C ASP A 135 -16.29 22.16 8.33
N LEU A 136 -17.26 21.71 7.52
CA LEU A 136 -18.60 21.38 7.99
C LEU A 136 -18.60 20.08 8.80
N LEU A 137 -17.87 19.06 8.35
CA LEU A 137 -17.73 17.78 9.04
C LEU A 137 -17.01 17.93 10.38
N ASP A 138 -15.95 18.73 10.46
CA ASP A 138 -15.25 19.05 11.71
C ASP A 138 -16.16 19.62 12.79
N SER A 139 -17.18 20.38 12.38
CA SER A 139 -18.17 20.94 13.30
C SER A 139 -19.22 19.91 13.76
N LEU A 140 -19.31 18.76 13.09
CA LEU A 140 -20.27 17.69 13.32
C LEU A 140 -19.66 16.46 13.98
N LEU A 141 -18.35 16.26 13.84
CA LEU A 141 -17.61 15.18 14.47
C LEU A 141 -17.48 15.44 15.98
N ASP A 142 -17.91 14.46 16.78
CA ASP A 142 -17.79 14.51 18.24
C ASP A 142 -16.42 14.00 18.72
N ASP A 143 -15.68 13.28 17.87
CA ASP A 143 -14.36 12.74 18.17
C ASP A 143 -13.26 13.66 17.64
N PRO A 144 -12.45 14.29 18.51
CA PRO A 144 -11.38 15.20 18.10
C PRO A 144 -10.16 14.50 17.49
N SER A 145 -10.11 13.15 17.46
CA SER A 145 -9.07 12.44 16.71
C SER A 145 -9.41 12.26 15.24
N LEU A 146 -10.66 12.54 14.84
CA LEU A 146 -11.08 12.47 13.44
C LEU A 146 -10.89 13.83 12.78
N ASP A 147 -10.44 13.78 11.54
CA ASP A 147 -10.25 14.96 10.70
C ASP A 147 -11.35 15.01 9.64
N GLY A 148 -12.20 16.04 9.71
CA GLY A 148 -13.31 16.23 8.80
C GLY A 148 -12.86 16.49 7.37
N GLN A 149 -11.70 17.12 7.17
CA GLN A 149 -11.10 17.29 5.84
C GLN A 149 -10.65 15.94 5.28
N GLU A 150 -9.95 15.14 6.07
CA GLU A 150 -9.54 13.79 5.66
C GLU A 150 -10.75 12.92 5.31
N MET A 151 -11.81 12.98 6.12
CA MET A 151 -13.08 12.32 5.81
C MET A 151 -13.68 12.79 4.48
N ALA A 152 -13.67 14.10 4.21
CA ALA A 152 -14.20 14.65 2.96
C ALA A 152 -13.40 14.20 1.73
N GLU A 153 -12.06 14.19 1.84
CA GLU A 153 -11.16 13.71 0.79
C GLU A 153 -11.37 12.21 0.50
N TYR A 154 -11.43 11.40 1.57
CA TYR A 154 -11.73 9.97 1.48
C TYR A 154 -13.07 9.70 0.79
N LEU A 155 -14.15 10.36 1.23
CA LEU A 155 -15.48 10.16 0.65
C LEU A 155 -15.53 10.57 -0.83
N LEU A 156 -14.85 11.65 -1.21
CA LEU A 156 -14.77 12.08 -2.59
C LEU A 156 -14.01 11.06 -3.46
N ALA A 157 -12.90 10.53 -2.96
CA ALA A 157 -12.04 9.60 -3.70
C ALA A 157 -12.70 8.21 -3.85
N GLU A 158 -13.24 7.65 -2.77
CA GLU A 158 -13.65 6.25 -2.71
C GLU A 158 -15.15 6.03 -2.92
N LYS A 159 -16.01 7.02 -2.66
CA LYS A 159 -17.47 6.82 -2.69
C LYS A 159 -18.21 7.46 -3.87
N CYS A 160 -17.68 8.53 -4.50
CA CYS A 160 -18.50 9.47 -5.28
C CYS A 160 -18.55 9.39 -6.84
#